data_AF-A0A6B0VNJ4-F1
#
_entry.id   AF-A0A6B0VNJ4-F1
#
_cell.length_a   1.000
_cell.length_b   1.000
_cell.length_c   1.000
_cell.angle_alpha   90.00
_cell.angle_beta   90.00
_cell.angle_gamma   90.00
#
_symmetry.space_group_name_H-M   'P 1'
#
loop_
_entity.id
_entity.type
_entity.pdbx_description
1 polymer ?
#
loop_
_entity_poly.entity_id
_entity_poly.type
_entity_poly.pdbx_seq_one_letter_code
_entity_poly.pdbx_strand_id
1 'polypeptide(L)'
;MDWEAPVDAWYVYLAVSLVSVAIAGVVLGFPTGAPPDANRAANTIEPVAGSTTEASATWEYDAETIVIDGTTLELANEHGISHASLNYGVVVPVNDSKRLANITRGAEFEAEYGDELADEDTHAVETFLSEVTDQYEKNSDTRLTASDELVARQVSVDPADDNIRSFVEVVNFESIPSDWKLGGYVMTGIGTVQGSYSGIDGNSIEMSVDGDYAGPSGSSISDAVTDQTFHSGEGEFSVDIESSDTFDRPGDSPVDVTIEFDNGGTCVESLDPGSEGRCTNEISRSADFDASAPFVEHKRTTEMYHVTLVVV
;
A
#
# COMPACT_ATOMS: atom_id res chain seq x y z
N MET A 1 33.60 -77.60 -48.93
CA MET A 1 33.32 -76.28 -49.50
C MET A 1 31.93 -75.94 -49.04
N ASP A 2 31.86 -75.25 -47.91
CA ASP A 2 30.62 -74.88 -47.25
C ASP A 2 29.89 -73.85 -48.12
N TRP A 3 28.62 -74.12 -48.40
CA TRP A 3 27.70 -73.20 -49.05
C TRP A 3 27.27 -72.19 -47.99
N GLU A 4 28.04 -71.12 -47.85
CA GLU A 4 27.62 -69.92 -47.12
C GLU A 4 26.33 -69.44 -47.78
N ALA A 5 25.21 -69.63 -47.07
CA ALA A 5 23.89 -69.28 -47.57
C ALA A 5 23.89 -67.81 -48.00
N PRO A 6 23.52 -67.46 -49.24
CA PRO A 6 23.37 -66.08 -49.63
C PRO A 6 22.27 -65.52 -48.74
N VAL A 7 22.64 -64.60 -47.84
CA VAL A 7 21.66 -63.86 -47.05
C VAL A 7 20.68 -63.28 -48.06
N ASP A 8 19.44 -63.76 -48.00
CA ASP A 8 18.45 -63.54 -49.05
C ASP A 8 18.28 -62.02 -49.24
N ALA A 9 18.51 -61.52 -50.45
CA ALA A 9 18.81 -60.11 -50.72
C ALA A 9 17.74 -59.15 -50.16
N TRP A 10 16.50 -59.62 -50.00
CA TRP A 10 15.41 -58.86 -49.40
C TRP A 10 15.61 -58.52 -47.92
N TYR A 11 16.26 -59.39 -47.12
CA TYR A 11 16.57 -59.09 -45.72
C TYR A 11 17.56 -57.92 -45.61
N VAL A 12 18.53 -57.84 -46.53
CA VAL A 12 19.50 -56.74 -46.57
C VAL A 12 18.80 -55.43 -46.92
N TYR A 13 17.91 -55.42 -47.92
CA TYR A 13 17.11 -54.24 -48.26
C TYR A 13 16.25 -53.75 -47.10
N LEU A 14 15.62 -54.67 -46.36
CA LEU A 14 14.76 -54.35 -45.24
C LEU A 14 15.58 -53.78 -44.06
N ALA A 15 16.73 -54.38 -43.76
CA ALA A 15 17.65 -53.88 -42.74
C ALA A 15 18.19 -52.49 -43.08
N VAL A 16 18.61 -52.24 -44.32
CA VAL A 16 19.09 -50.92 -44.77
C VAL A 16 17.97 -49.88 -44.67
N SER A 17 16.75 -50.23 -45.08
CA SER A 17 15.61 -49.30 -45.01
C SER A 17 15.29 -48.89 -43.57
N LEU A 18 15.29 -49.85 -42.63
CA LEU A 18 15.09 -49.57 -41.21
C LEU A 18 16.20 -48.69 -40.64
N VAL A 19 17.47 -48.96 -40.99
CA VAL A 19 18.61 -48.12 -40.56
C VAL A 19 18.51 -46.73 -41.14
N SER A 20 18.13 -46.56 -42.41
CA SER A 20 17.95 -45.25 -43.03
C SER A 20 16.82 -44.45 -42.39
N VAL A 21 15.69 -45.08 -42.06
CA VAL A 21 14.58 -44.42 -41.34
C VAL A 21 15.02 -44.04 -39.93
N ALA A 22 15.78 -44.90 -39.24
CA ALA A 22 16.32 -44.59 -37.92
C ALA A 22 17.28 -43.40 -37.97
N ILE A 23 18.21 -43.37 -38.92
CA ILE A 23 19.14 -42.24 -39.11
C ILE A 23 18.37 -40.96 -39.48
N ALA A 24 17.39 -41.04 -40.38
CA ALA A 24 16.56 -39.90 -40.75
C ALA A 24 15.78 -39.35 -39.54
N GLY A 25 15.23 -40.22 -38.70
CA GLY A 25 14.57 -39.82 -37.45
C GLY A 25 15.51 -39.09 -36.48
N VAL A 26 16.77 -39.55 -36.37
CA VAL A 26 17.80 -38.87 -35.56
C VAL A 26 18.15 -37.51 -36.16
N VAL A 27 18.35 -37.42 -37.48
CA VAL A 27 18.69 -36.16 -38.15
C VAL A 27 17.57 -35.13 -38.03
N LEU A 28 16.31 -35.56 -38.16
CA LEU A 28 15.13 -34.71 -38.02
C LEU A 28 14.83 -34.32 -36.57
N GLY A 29 15.40 -35.04 -35.59
CA GLY A 29 15.25 -34.74 -34.16
C GLY A 29 16.29 -33.78 -33.61
N PHE A 30 17.26 -33.33 -34.40
CA PHE A 30 18.22 -32.31 -33.95
C PHE A 30 17.58 -30.92 -33.93
N PRO A 31 17.93 -30.06 -32.94
CA PRO A 31 17.48 -28.68 -32.93
C PRO A 31 17.91 -27.98 -34.21
N THR A 32 16.95 -27.35 -34.89
CA THR A 32 17.20 -26.61 -36.13
C THR A 32 17.69 -25.18 -35.89
N GLY A 33 17.64 -24.72 -34.64
CA GLY A 33 18.10 -23.40 -34.20
C GLY A 33 18.92 -23.47 -32.91
N ALA A 34 19.35 -22.31 -32.43
CA ALA A 34 20.05 -22.17 -31.16
C ALA A 34 19.04 -21.95 -30.02
N PRO A 35 19.32 -22.39 -28.79
CA PRO A 35 18.55 -21.98 -27.62
C PRO A 35 18.66 -20.44 -27.44
N PRO A 36 17.70 -19.83 -26.71
CA PRO A 36 17.71 -18.40 -26.46
C PRO A 36 18.93 -17.96 -25.63
N ASP A 37 19.35 -16.70 -25.81
CA ASP A 37 20.53 -16.15 -25.13
C ASP A 37 20.17 -15.50 -23.78
N ALA A 38 20.00 -16.32 -22.74
CA ALA A 38 19.72 -15.85 -21.39
C ALA A 38 20.83 -14.93 -20.83
N ASN A 39 22.09 -15.11 -21.24
CA ASN A 39 23.19 -14.24 -20.80
C ASN A 39 23.03 -12.84 -21.39
N ARG A 40 22.55 -12.72 -22.63
CA ARG A 40 22.26 -11.41 -23.22
C ARG A 40 21.06 -10.72 -22.56
N ALA A 41 20.04 -11.49 -22.15
CA ALA A 41 18.95 -10.99 -21.31
C ALA A 41 19.48 -10.40 -20.00
N ALA A 42 20.30 -11.17 -19.27
CA ALA A 42 20.92 -10.73 -18.02
C ALA A 42 21.79 -9.48 -18.23
N ASN A 43 22.65 -9.46 -19.24
CA ASN A 43 23.49 -8.30 -19.56
C ASN A 43 22.70 -7.05 -19.99
N THR A 44 21.42 -7.21 -20.36
CA THR A 44 20.52 -6.09 -20.66
C THR A 44 19.90 -5.54 -19.37
N ILE A 45 19.52 -6.43 -18.44
CA ILE A 45 18.88 -6.07 -17.17
C ILE A 45 19.89 -5.53 -16.15
N GLU A 46 21.06 -6.18 -16.01
CA GLU A 46 22.03 -5.88 -14.95
C GLU A 46 22.47 -4.41 -14.89
N PRO A 47 22.78 -3.73 -16.02
CA PRO A 47 23.15 -2.31 -15.97
C PRO A 47 22.02 -1.41 -15.48
N VAL A 48 20.76 -1.79 -15.73
CA VAL A 48 19.57 -1.07 -15.26
C VAL A 48 19.37 -1.32 -13.76
N ALA A 49 19.43 -2.58 -13.34
CA ALA A 49 19.24 -2.97 -11.95
C ALA A 49 20.34 -2.42 -11.02
N GLY A 50 21.58 -2.33 -11.49
CA GLY A 50 22.71 -1.74 -10.77
C GLY A 50 22.83 -0.22 -10.91
N SER A 51 21.90 0.44 -11.61
CA SER A 51 21.95 1.89 -11.79
C SER A 51 21.64 2.62 -10.49
N THR A 52 22.22 3.82 -10.32
CA THR A 52 21.91 4.70 -9.18
C THR A 52 20.92 5.80 -9.54
N THR A 53 20.61 5.91 -10.83
CA THR A 53 19.69 6.88 -11.45
C THR A 53 18.74 6.13 -12.37
N GLU A 54 17.63 6.76 -12.75
CA GLU A 54 16.73 6.19 -13.75
C GLU A 54 17.48 5.70 -14.99
N ALA A 55 17.21 4.45 -15.34
CA ALA A 55 17.84 3.76 -16.45
C ALA A 55 16.80 2.84 -17.10
N SER A 56 16.96 2.63 -18.40
CA SER A 56 16.17 1.63 -19.12
C SER A 56 16.99 0.97 -20.20
N ALA A 57 16.66 -0.28 -20.48
CA ALA A 57 17.31 -1.07 -21.51
C ALA A 57 16.27 -1.96 -22.18
N THR A 58 16.51 -2.20 -23.46
CA THR A 58 15.57 -2.90 -24.33
C THR A 58 16.32 -3.86 -25.22
N TRP A 59 15.81 -5.08 -25.36
CA TRP A 59 16.43 -6.11 -26.17
C TRP A 59 15.40 -7.02 -26.83
N GLU A 60 15.46 -7.10 -28.16
CA GLU A 60 14.70 -8.08 -28.94
C GLU A 60 15.30 -9.48 -28.75
N TYR A 61 14.46 -10.47 -28.47
CA TYR A 61 14.89 -11.83 -28.17
C TYR A 61 13.97 -12.88 -28.78
N ASP A 62 14.49 -14.10 -28.92
CA ASP A 62 13.80 -15.22 -29.56
C ASP A 62 13.57 -16.34 -28.53
N ALA A 63 12.61 -16.10 -27.63
CA ALA A 63 12.12 -17.12 -26.71
C ALA A 63 10.59 -17.17 -26.77
N GLU A 64 10.02 -18.33 -26.43
CA GLU A 64 8.58 -18.53 -26.32
C GLU A 64 8.11 -18.33 -24.88
N THR A 65 8.96 -18.67 -23.92
CA THR A 65 8.66 -18.51 -22.49
C THR A 65 9.88 -18.06 -21.72
N ILE A 66 9.62 -17.41 -20.59
CA ILE A 66 10.62 -16.92 -19.66
C ILE A 66 10.16 -17.13 -18.22
N VAL A 67 11.08 -17.51 -17.34
CA VAL A 67 10.87 -17.56 -15.88
C VAL A 67 11.88 -16.61 -15.25
N ILE A 68 11.40 -15.77 -14.33
CA ILE A 68 12.23 -14.81 -13.60
C ILE A 68 11.99 -15.03 -12.11
N ASP A 69 13.00 -15.43 -11.36
CA ASP A 69 12.93 -15.60 -9.88
C ASP A 69 13.57 -14.41 -9.15
N GLY A 70 13.41 -13.22 -9.72
CA GLY A 70 14.01 -11.97 -9.24
C GLY A 70 15.52 -11.83 -9.47
N THR A 71 16.31 -12.90 -9.33
CA THR A 71 17.78 -12.93 -9.52
C THR A 71 18.25 -13.94 -10.55
N THR A 72 17.36 -14.76 -11.09
CA THR A 72 17.69 -15.72 -12.16
C THR A 72 16.68 -15.64 -13.29
N LEU A 73 17.13 -16.01 -14.48
CA LEU A 73 16.36 -15.99 -15.72
C LEU A 73 16.48 -17.37 -16.38
N GLU A 74 15.36 -17.99 -16.73
CA GLU A 74 15.28 -19.15 -17.64
C GLU A 74 14.54 -18.69 -18.90
N LEU A 75 15.17 -18.85 -20.07
CA LEU A 75 14.51 -18.62 -21.36
C LEU A 75 14.37 -19.96 -22.07
N ALA A 76 13.23 -20.18 -22.72
CA ALA A 76 12.98 -21.40 -23.48
C ALA A 76 12.30 -21.12 -24.84
N ASN A 77 12.73 -21.84 -25.87
CA ASN A 77 12.07 -21.94 -27.17
C ASN A 77 12.03 -23.41 -27.63
N GLU A 78 11.47 -23.67 -28.81
CA GLU A 78 11.47 -24.98 -29.47
C GLU A 78 12.87 -25.62 -29.67
N HIS A 79 13.96 -24.85 -29.62
CA HIS A 79 15.33 -25.34 -29.81
C HIS A 79 16.10 -25.59 -28.50
N GLY A 80 15.58 -25.15 -27.34
CA GLY A 80 16.16 -25.47 -26.04
C GLY A 80 15.88 -24.45 -24.94
N ILE A 81 16.55 -24.65 -23.81
CA ILE A 81 16.44 -23.84 -22.60
C ILE A 81 17.82 -23.29 -22.25
N SER A 82 17.87 -22.04 -21.79
CA SER A 82 19.08 -21.35 -21.33
C SER A 82 18.83 -20.62 -20.03
N HIS A 83 19.85 -20.54 -19.17
CA HIS A 83 19.76 -19.93 -17.84
C HIS A 83 20.83 -18.86 -17.67
N ALA A 84 20.50 -17.81 -16.91
CA ALA A 84 21.44 -16.80 -16.45
C ALA A 84 21.08 -16.31 -15.04
N SER A 85 22.07 -15.78 -14.33
CA SER A 85 21.89 -15.13 -13.04
C SER A 85 22.15 -13.63 -13.15
N LEU A 86 21.40 -12.84 -12.40
CA LEU A 86 21.61 -11.41 -12.18
C LEU A 86 22.44 -11.21 -10.92
N ASN A 87 23.47 -10.37 -11.01
CA ASN A 87 24.32 -10.04 -9.88
C ASN A 87 23.88 -8.77 -9.14
N TYR A 88 23.02 -7.96 -9.75
CA TYR A 88 22.59 -6.66 -9.23
C TYR A 88 21.08 -6.62 -9.07
N GLY A 89 20.62 -6.38 -7.84
CA GLY A 89 19.22 -6.18 -7.51
C GLY A 89 18.33 -7.41 -7.70
N VAL A 90 17.08 -7.26 -7.27
CA VAL A 90 15.99 -8.19 -7.55
C VAL A 90 15.05 -7.46 -8.49
N VAL A 91 14.67 -8.11 -9.59
CA VAL A 91 13.79 -7.52 -10.61
C VAL A 91 12.37 -8.05 -10.50
N VAL A 92 11.40 -7.22 -10.87
CA VAL A 92 9.97 -7.55 -10.77
C VAL A 92 9.37 -7.70 -12.17
N PRO A 93 8.89 -8.89 -12.55
CA PRO A 93 8.15 -9.07 -13.80
C PRO A 93 6.74 -8.48 -13.67
N VAL A 94 6.34 -7.59 -14.57
CA VAL A 94 5.07 -6.83 -14.46
C VAL A 94 4.09 -7.06 -15.60
N ASN A 95 4.16 -8.23 -16.24
CA ASN A 95 3.38 -8.60 -17.42
C ASN A 95 1.86 -8.49 -17.25
N ASP A 96 1.36 -8.68 -16.03
CA ASP A 96 -0.06 -8.69 -15.72
C ASP A 96 -0.61 -7.34 -15.24
N SER A 97 0.25 -6.32 -15.06
CA SER A 97 -0.16 -4.96 -14.74
C SER A 97 0.06 -4.02 -15.92
N LYS A 98 -1.03 -3.48 -16.47
CA LYS A 98 -0.95 -2.51 -17.58
C LYS A 98 -0.22 -1.23 -17.17
N ARG A 99 -0.47 -0.71 -15.96
CA ARG A 99 0.13 0.52 -15.45
C ARG A 99 1.64 0.38 -15.30
N LEU A 100 2.08 -0.65 -14.58
CA LEU A 100 3.50 -0.94 -14.38
C LEU A 100 4.20 -1.28 -15.70
N ALA A 101 3.52 -1.98 -16.62
CA ALA A 101 4.06 -2.26 -17.94
C ALA A 101 4.16 -1.00 -18.83
N ASN A 102 3.29 0.00 -18.66
CA ASN A 102 3.40 1.29 -19.32
C ASN A 102 4.58 2.10 -18.76
N ILE A 103 4.72 2.17 -17.43
CA ILE A 103 5.87 2.81 -16.78
C ILE A 103 7.17 2.18 -17.25
N THR A 104 7.27 0.85 -17.23
CA THR A 104 8.44 0.11 -17.71
C THR A 104 8.81 0.50 -19.15
N ARG A 105 7.82 0.74 -20.01
CA ARG A 105 8.02 1.10 -21.43
C ARG A 105 8.27 2.58 -21.70
N GLY A 106 8.03 3.48 -20.76
CA GLY A 106 8.19 4.90 -21.06
C GLY A 106 7.33 5.86 -20.27
N ALA A 107 6.15 5.43 -19.82
CA ALA A 107 5.17 6.33 -19.21
C ALA A 107 5.72 6.96 -17.93
N GLU A 108 5.35 8.24 -17.72
CA GLU A 108 5.66 8.96 -16.49
C GLU A 108 4.82 8.40 -15.34
N PHE A 109 5.38 8.42 -14.13
CA PHE A 109 4.71 7.90 -12.94
C PHE A 109 3.39 8.64 -12.70
N GLU A 110 3.41 9.96 -12.81
CA GLU A 110 2.29 10.87 -12.60
C GLU A 110 1.18 10.69 -13.64
N ALA A 111 1.51 10.16 -14.82
CA ALA A 111 0.52 9.86 -15.84
C ALA A 111 -0.27 8.58 -15.50
N GLU A 112 0.37 7.60 -14.88
CA GLU A 112 -0.25 6.30 -14.55
C GLU A 112 -0.84 6.28 -13.14
N TYR A 113 -0.33 7.07 -12.20
CA TYR A 113 -0.80 7.23 -10.80
C TYR A 113 -1.37 8.62 -10.49
N GLY A 114 -1.78 9.36 -11.53
CA GLY A 114 -2.31 10.72 -11.38
C GLY A 114 -3.62 10.81 -10.60
N ASP A 115 -4.45 9.76 -10.64
CA ASP A 115 -5.70 9.72 -9.88
C ASP A 115 -5.41 9.61 -8.38
N GLU A 116 -4.46 8.76 -7.98
CA GLU A 116 -4.02 8.64 -6.58
C GLU A 116 -3.26 9.89 -6.12
N LEU A 117 -2.42 10.50 -6.96
CA LEU A 117 -1.77 11.78 -6.64
C LEU A 117 -2.75 12.95 -6.45
N ALA A 118 -3.93 12.87 -7.07
CA ALA A 118 -5.00 13.84 -6.92
C ALA A 118 -5.95 13.50 -5.76
N ASP A 119 -5.89 12.27 -5.24
CA ASP A 119 -6.67 11.81 -4.11
C ASP A 119 -5.96 12.18 -2.81
N GLU A 120 -6.68 12.86 -1.93
CA GLU A 120 -6.12 13.36 -0.66
C GLU A 120 -6.06 12.27 0.41
N ASP A 121 -6.72 11.14 0.17
CA ASP A 121 -6.86 10.03 1.10
C ASP A 121 -5.99 8.81 0.75
N THR A 122 -5.41 8.78 -0.45
CA THR A 122 -4.62 7.67 -1.00
C THR A 122 -3.20 8.12 -1.29
N HIS A 123 -2.19 7.33 -0.89
CA HIS A 123 -0.81 7.58 -1.27
C HIS A 123 -0.48 6.79 -2.55
N ALA A 124 -0.19 7.48 -3.64
CA ALA A 124 0.21 6.92 -4.93
C ALA A 124 1.47 6.03 -4.83
N VAL A 125 2.49 6.45 -4.06
CA VAL A 125 3.72 5.65 -3.88
C VAL A 125 3.45 4.35 -3.13
N GLU A 126 2.59 4.38 -2.11
CA GLU A 126 2.16 3.18 -1.39
C GLU A 126 1.40 2.23 -2.33
N THR A 127 0.47 2.77 -3.12
CA THR A 127 -0.30 2.02 -4.12
C THR A 127 0.63 1.38 -5.16
N PHE A 128 1.59 2.15 -5.67
CA PHE A 128 2.61 1.64 -6.60
C PHE A 128 3.42 0.50 -6.01
N LEU A 129 3.97 0.66 -4.80
CA LEU A 129 4.77 -0.39 -4.15
C LEU A 129 3.94 -1.63 -3.81
N SER A 130 2.66 -1.46 -3.45
CA SER A 130 1.71 -2.56 -3.27
C SER A 130 1.50 -3.32 -4.59
N GLU A 131 1.23 -2.62 -5.71
CA GLU A 131 1.05 -3.26 -7.02
C GLU A 131 2.33 -3.98 -7.49
N VAL A 132 3.50 -3.40 -7.24
CA VAL A 132 4.80 -4.04 -7.53
C VAL A 132 4.95 -5.33 -6.71
N THR A 133 4.56 -5.30 -5.43
CA THR A 133 4.58 -6.49 -4.55
C THR A 133 3.65 -7.58 -5.08
N ASP A 134 2.42 -7.23 -5.45
CA ASP A 134 1.47 -8.17 -6.05
C ASP A 134 2.03 -8.80 -7.34
N GLN A 135 2.69 -8.02 -8.20
CA GLN A 135 3.32 -8.54 -9.40
C GLN A 135 4.52 -9.44 -9.10
N TYR A 136 5.35 -9.08 -8.12
CA TYR A 136 6.47 -9.92 -7.70
C TYR A 136 5.98 -11.27 -7.18
N GLU A 137 5.00 -11.29 -6.28
CA GLU A 137 4.44 -12.53 -5.74
C GLU A 137 3.75 -13.39 -6.80
N LYS A 138 3.07 -12.74 -7.75
CA LYS A 138 2.32 -13.42 -8.80
C LYS A 138 3.21 -13.99 -9.90
N ASN A 139 4.21 -13.23 -10.34
CA ASN A 139 4.94 -13.53 -11.57
C ASN A 139 6.34 -14.12 -11.30
N SER A 140 6.91 -13.93 -10.11
CA SER A 140 8.24 -14.48 -9.82
C SER A 140 8.19 -16.01 -9.75
N ASP A 141 9.22 -16.66 -10.30
CA ASP A 141 9.33 -18.11 -10.45
C ASP A 141 8.14 -18.75 -11.20
N THR A 142 7.42 -17.95 -12.00
CA THR A 142 6.36 -18.44 -12.89
C THR A 142 6.76 -18.39 -14.35
N ARG A 143 6.20 -19.30 -15.14
CA ARG A 143 6.42 -19.34 -16.59
C ARG A 143 5.55 -18.30 -17.28
N LEU A 144 6.17 -17.22 -17.74
CA LEU A 144 5.55 -16.15 -18.51
C LEU A 144 5.67 -16.46 -20.01
N THR A 145 4.69 -15.99 -20.78
CA THR A 145 4.78 -15.99 -22.24
C THR A 145 5.70 -14.85 -22.65
N ALA A 146 6.74 -15.15 -23.40
CA ALA A 146 7.65 -14.14 -23.93
C ALA A 146 6.94 -13.31 -25.02
N SER A 147 7.19 -12.01 -25.00
CA SER A 147 6.96 -11.10 -26.10
C SER A 147 8.20 -11.01 -26.98
N ASP A 148 8.14 -10.19 -28.04
CA ASP A 148 9.25 -9.99 -28.96
C ASP A 148 10.40 -9.17 -28.33
N GLU A 149 10.14 -8.47 -27.20
CA GLU A 149 11.03 -7.47 -26.63
C GLU A 149 11.07 -7.51 -25.10
N LEU A 150 12.27 -7.64 -24.55
CA LEU A 150 12.52 -7.50 -23.13
C LEU A 150 12.80 -6.03 -22.84
N VAL A 151 12.01 -5.43 -21.95
CA VAL A 151 12.21 -4.05 -21.49
C VAL A 151 12.45 -4.07 -19.98
N ALA A 152 13.58 -3.52 -19.56
CA ALA A 152 13.90 -3.30 -18.16
C ALA A 152 13.96 -1.82 -17.87
N ARG A 153 13.39 -1.39 -16.74
CA ARG A 153 13.47 0.00 -16.28
C ARG A 153 13.63 0.07 -14.77
N GLN A 154 14.57 0.89 -14.33
CA GLN A 154 14.66 1.30 -12.93
C GLN A 154 13.78 2.53 -12.74
N VAL A 155 12.77 2.39 -11.89
CA VAL A 155 11.85 3.46 -11.50
C VAL A 155 12.29 3.99 -10.14
N SER A 156 12.31 5.30 -10.00
CA SER A 156 12.61 5.97 -8.73
C SER A 156 11.39 6.79 -8.33
N VAL A 157 10.89 6.60 -7.11
CA VAL A 157 9.75 7.35 -6.59
C VAL A 157 10.14 8.03 -5.28
N ASP A 158 9.81 9.31 -5.16
CA ASP A 158 10.00 10.09 -3.94
C ASP A 158 8.67 10.12 -3.16
N PRO A 159 8.58 9.50 -1.98
CA PRO A 159 7.36 9.54 -1.18
C PRO A 159 7.01 10.96 -0.72
N ALA A 160 7.96 11.89 -0.65
CA ALA A 160 7.70 13.26 -0.19
C ALA A 160 6.95 14.12 -1.21
N ASP A 161 6.96 13.72 -2.49
CA ASP A 161 6.21 14.40 -3.56
C ASP A 161 4.70 14.13 -3.49
N ASP A 162 4.29 13.18 -2.66
CA ASP A 162 2.90 12.77 -2.46
C ASP A 162 2.53 12.88 -0.98
N ASN A 163 1.73 13.89 -0.64
CA ASN A 163 1.37 14.17 0.74
C ASN A 163 -0.09 13.79 0.97
N ILE A 164 -0.33 12.76 1.77
CA ILE A 164 -1.68 12.45 2.27
C ILE A 164 -2.09 13.58 3.23
N ARG A 165 -3.33 14.06 3.11
CA ARG A 165 -3.85 15.03 4.08
C ARG A 165 -3.99 14.38 5.45
N SER A 166 -3.62 15.13 6.48
CA SER A 166 -3.95 14.77 7.87
C SER A 166 -5.47 14.64 8.01
N PHE A 167 -5.92 13.63 8.76
CA PHE A 167 -7.31 13.61 9.19
C PHE A 167 -7.54 14.73 10.20
N VAL A 168 -8.68 15.40 10.10
CA VAL A 168 -9.09 16.42 11.07
C VAL A 168 -10.33 15.90 11.76
N GLU A 169 -10.19 15.54 13.03
CA GLU A 169 -11.34 15.26 13.89
C GLU A 169 -11.90 16.60 14.38
N VAL A 170 -13.22 16.70 14.41
CA VAL A 170 -13.95 17.90 14.83
C VAL A 170 -14.97 17.52 15.87
N VAL A 171 -14.93 18.21 17.00
CA VAL A 171 -15.93 18.11 18.05
C VAL A 171 -16.59 19.48 18.18
N ASN A 172 -17.87 19.56 17.87
CA ASN A 172 -18.69 20.74 18.15
C ASN A 172 -19.53 20.46 19.38
N PHE A 173 -19.65 21.41 20.29
CA PHE A 173 -20.45 21.26 21.49
C PHE A 173 -21.12 22.56 21.88
N GLU A 174 -22.23 22.45 22.60
CA GLU A 174 -22.98 23.59 23.13
C GLU A 174 -23.42 23.33 24.57
N SER A 175 -23.47 24.40 25.36
CA SER A 175 -23.98 24.35 26.71
C SER A 175 -25.49 24.61 26.72
N ILE A 176 -26.25 23.75 27.39
CA ILE A 176 -27.69 23.89 27.58
C ILE A 176 -27.93 24.50 28.97
N PRO A 177 -28.49 25.72 29.04
CA PRO A 177 -28.79 26.33 30.33
C PRO A 177 -29.84 25.55 31.11
N SER A 178 -29.70 25.51 32.44
CA SER A 178 -30.74 25.02 33.33
C SER A 178 -30.97 25.94 34.52
N ASP A 179 -32.22 25.99 34.98
CA ASP A 179 -32.65 26.83 36.09
C ASP A 179 -32.72 26.02 37.38
N TRP A 180 -32.04 26.50 38.42
CA TRP A 180 -32.12 25.98 39.77
C TRP A 180 -32.82 26.95 40.71
N LYS A 181 -33.67 26.43 41.61
CA LYS A 181 -34.49 27.26 42.53
C LYS A 181 -34.18 26.93 43.98
N LEU A 182 -33.72 27.93 44.73
CA LEU A 182 -33.46 27.80 46.18
C LEU A 182 -34.02 29.01 46.92
N GLY A 183 -34.89 28.77 47.91
CA GLY A 183 -35.39 29.83 48.80
C GLY A 183 -36.12 30.99 48.11
N GLY A 184 -36.70 30.75 46.91
CA GLY A 184 -37.40 31.78 46.12
C GLY A 184 -36.51 32.53 45.11
N TYR A 185 -35.21 32.25 45.08
CA TYR A 185 -34.29 32.73 44.03
C TYR A 185 -34.22 31.70 42.89
N VAL A 186 -34.06 32.20 41.67
CA VAL A 186 -33.75 31.39 40.48
C VAL A 186 -32.32 31.72 40.07
N MET A 187 -31.49 30.70 39.92
CA MET A 187 -30.14 30.80 39.35
C MET A 187 -30.13 30.01 38.05
N THR A 188 -29.59 30.60 36.99
CA THR A 188 -29.42 29.93 35.70
C THR A 188 -27.94 29.61 35.57
N GLY A 189 -27.64 28.35 35.28
CA GLY A 189 -26.28 27.87 35.00
C GLY A 189 -26.29 26.89 33.84
N ILE A 190 -25.24 26.09 33.70
CA ILE A 190 -25.13 25.06 32.66
C ILE A 190 -25.61 23.73 33.23
N GLY A 191 -26.64 23.15 32.62
CA GLY A 191 -27.20 21.86 33.04
C GLY A 191 -26.62 20.67 32.30
N THR A 192 -26.42 20.83 30.99
CA THR A 192 -25.92 19.77 30.12
C THR A 192 -24.97 20.40 29.12
N VAL A 193 -23.92 19.69 28.73
CA VAL A 193 -23.15 20.01 27.53
C VAL A 193 -23.40 18.88 26.54
N GLN A 194 -23.89 19.22 25.35
CA GLN A 194 -24.11 18.26 24.28
C GLN A 194 -23.20 18.56 23.11
N GLY A 195 -22.79 17.53 22.38
CA GLY A 195 -21.89 17.70 21.26
C GLY A 195 -22.05 16.64 20.18
N SER A 196 -21.40 16.92 19.06
CA SER A 196 -21.29 16.03 17.92
C SER A 196 -19.81 15.84 17.57
N TYR A 197 -19.42 14.60 17.31
CA TYR A 197 -18.10 14.21 16.81
C TYR A 197 -18.20 13.89 15.31
N SER A 198 -17.19 14.32 14.55
CA SER A 198 -16.94 13.93 13.16
C SER A 198 -15.44 13.71 12.99
N GLY A 199 -15.03 12.49 12.64
CA GLY A 199 -13.64 12.04 12.62
C GLY A 199 -13.50 10.59 12.13
N ILE A 200 -12.62 9.82 12.75
CA ILE A 200 -12.21 8.49 12.29
C ILE A 200 -13.09 7.40 12.93
N ASP A 201 -13.49 6.41 12.13
CA ASP A 201 -14.22 5.24 12.61
C ASP A 201 -13.40 4.45 13.65
N GLY A 202 -14.01 4.19 14.80
CA GLY A 202 -13.43 3.40 15.89
C GLY A 202 -12.68 4.22 16.93
N ASN A 203 -12.46 5.52 16.71
CA ASN A 203 -11.83 6.40 17.70
C ASN A 203 -12.77 6.71 18.86
N SER A 204 -12.20 6.87 20.05
CA SER A 204 -12.84 7.46 21.22
C SER A 204 -12.45 8.92 21.43
N ILE A 205 -13.36 9.65 22.07
CA ILE A 205 -13.04 10.90 22.76
C ILE A 205 -13.49 10.77 24.23
N GLU A 206 -12.71 11.36 25.13
CA GLU A 206 -13.11 11.61 26.50
C GLU A 206 -13.43 13.10 26.63
N MET A 207 -14.60 13.41 27.18
CA MET A 207 -14.98 14.78 27.52
C MET A 207 -15.06 14.91 29.04
N SER A 208 -14.33 15.86 29.60
CA SER A 208 -14.51 16.32 30.98
C SER A 208 -15.10 17.73 31.01
N VAL A 209 -15.93 17.98 32.03
CA VAL A 209 -16.43 19.32 32.36
C VAL A 209 -15.98 19.67 33.77
N ASP A 210 -15.20 20.74 33.88
CA ASP A 210 -14.64 21.23 35.13
C ASP A 210 -15.17 22.65 35.41
N GLY A 211 -15.38 22.98 36.69
CA GLY A 211 -15.91 24.29 37.08
C GLY A 211 -16.39 24.32 38.53
N ASP A 212 -17.31 25.23 38.85
CA ASP A 212 -17.98 25.28 40.16
C ASP A 212 -19.49 25.16 39.99
N TYR A 213 -20.21 24.57 40.94
CA TYR A 213 -21.67 24.56 40.94
C TYR A 213 -22.24 25.94 41.31
N ALA A 214 -23.32 26.34 40.64
CA ALA A 214 -24.02 27.58 40.95
C ALA A 214 -24.50 27.59 42.42
N GLY A 215 -24.08 28.61 43.18
CA GLY A 215 -24.57 28.83 44.54
C GLY A 215 -23.52 29.34 45.54
N PRO A 216 -23.92 29.58 46.80
CA PRO A 216 -23.10 30.28 47.80
C PRO A 216 -21.91 29.48 48.35
N SER A 217 -21.81 28.18 48.06
CA SER A 217 -20.77 27.30 48.59
C SER A 217 -19.60 27.01 47.64
N GLY A 218 -19.66 27.43 46.37
CA GLY A 218 -18.56 27.27 45.40
C GLY A 218 -17.96 25.87 45.37
N SER A 219 -18.81 24.83 45.46
CA SER A 219 -18.34 23.44 45.39
C SER A 219 -17.95 23.15 43.95
N SER A 220 -16.76 22.57 43.74
CA SER A 220 -16.25 22.32 42.39
C SER A 220 -16.95 21.15 41.71
N ILE A 221 -17.11 21.27 40.40
CA ILE A 221 -17.44 20.22 39.45
C ILE A 221 -16.10 19.57 39.09
N SER A 222 -15.88 18.33 39.53
CA SER A 222 -14.68 17.56 39.18
C SER A 222 -14.99 16.19 38.60
N ASP A 223 -16.28 15.85 38.49
CA ASP A 223 -16.72 14.46 38.31
C ASP A 223 -17.61 14.28 37.07
N ALA A 224 -17.84 15.33 36.28
CA ALA A 224 -18.67 15.27 35.07
C ALA A 224 -17.81 14.86 33.88
N VAL A 225 -17.77 13.56 33.60
CA VAL A 225 -16.98 12.97 32.51
C VAL A 225 -17.85 12.02 31.69
N THR A 226 -17.67 12.01 30.38
CA THR A 226 -18.16 10.95 29.49
C THR A 226 -17.06 10.46 28.57
N ASP A 227 -17.06 9.17 28.28
CA ASP A 227 -16.18 8.50 27.32
C ASP A 227 -17.07 7.84 26.26
N GLN A 228 -16.83 8.18 24.99
CA GLN A 228 -17.65 7.72 23.88
C GLN A 228 -16.76 7.29 22.70
N THR A 229 -16.91 6.03 22.29
CA THR A 229 -16.34 5.48 21.05
C THR A 229 -17.34 5.63 19.89
N PHE A 230 -16.86 6.06 18.72
CA PHE A 230 -17.68 6.30 17.53
C PHE A 230 -17.39 5.29 16.41
N HIS A 231 -18.26 4.29 16.24
CA HIS A 231 -18.13 3.21 15.24
C HIS A 231 -18.60 3.58 13.81
N SER A 232 -18.76 4.85 13.51
CA SER A 232 -19.04 5.33 12.15
C SER A 232 -18.25 6.57 11.79
N GLY A 233 -17.28 6.97 12.63
CA GLY A 233 -16.58 8.26 12.52
C GLY A 233 -17.47 9.47 12.79
N GLU A 234 -18.75 9.27 13.14
CA GLU A 234 -19.70 10.33 13.47
C GLU A 234 -20.59 9.90 14.63
N GLY A 235 -21.02 10.85 15.46
CA GLY A 235 -22.09 10.62 16.44
C GLY A 235 -22.30 11.79 17.39
N GLU A 236 -23.28 11.64 18.28
CA GLU A 236 -23.66 12.63 19.30
C GLU A 236 -23.35 12.11 20.70
N PHE A 237 -23.05 13.02 21.61
CA PHE A 237 -22.82 12.72 23.03
C PHE A 237 -23.33 13.87 23.91
N SER A 238 -23.53 13.59 25.20
CA SER A 238 -23.92 14.60 26.17
C SER A 238 -23.36 14.28 27.55
N VAL A 239 -22.99 15.32 28.29
CA VAL A 239 -22.59 15.26 29.70
C VAL A 239 -23.57 16.09 30.50
N ASP A 240 -24.30 15.45 31.39
CA ASP A 240 -25.13 16.14 32.36
C ASP A 240 -24.29 16.57 33.57
N ILE A 241 -24.42 17.84 33.96
CA ILE A 241 -23.75 18.41 35.12
C ILE A 241 -24.66 18.17 36.33
N GLU A 242 -24.50 17.01 36.97
CA GLU A 242 -25.26 16.63 38.16
C GLU A 242 -24.42 16.77 39.44
N SER A 243 -24.90 17.58 40.38
CA SER A 243 -24.30 17.64 41.71
C SER A 243 -24.61 16.37 42.49
N SER A 244 -23.60 15.78 43.14
CA SER A 244 -23.77 14.61 44.03
C SER A 244 -24.58 14.91 45.32
N ASP A 245 -24.89 16.18 45.57
CA ASP A 245 -25.79 16.62 46.62
C ASP A 245 -27.26 16.29 46.30
N THR A 246 -28.15 16.38 47.30
CA THR A 246 -29.59 16.08 47.16
C THR A 246 -30.37 17.05 46.23
N PHE A 247 -29.66 17.94 45.53
CA PHE A 247 -30.22 18.96 44.66
C PHE A 247 -29.37 19.04 43.40
N ASP A 248 -29.94 18.72 42.24
CA ASP A 248 -29.30 18.90 40.94
C ASP A 248 -29.02 20.39 40.73
N ARG A 249 -27.76 20.80 40.95
CA ARG A 249 -27.31 22.17 40.74
C ARG A 249 -26.61 22.24 39.37
N PRO A 250 -26.92 23.24 38.54
CA PRO A 250 -26.15 23.48 37.33
C PRO A 250 -24.73 23.96 37.68
N GLY A 251 -23.84 23.86 36.69
CA GLY A 251 -22.56 24.53 36.73
C GLY A 251 -22.71 26.05 36.65
N ASP A 252 -21.88 26.76 37.42
CA ASP A 252 -21.72 28.21 37.37
C ASP A 252 -20.92 28.59 36.13
N SER A 253 -21.13 29.81 35.64
CA SER A 253 -20.51 30.30 34.42
C SER A 253 -19.15 30.94 34.71
N PRO A 254 -18.09 30.64 33.93
CA PRO A 254 -18.01 29.62 32.87
C PRO A 254 -17.64 28.23 33.42
N VAL A 255 -17.91 27.18 32.63
CA VAL A 255 -17.32 25.84 32.82
C VAL A 255 -16.26 25.58 31.76
N ASP A 256 -15.18 24.89 32.13
CA ASP A 256 -14.14 24.47 31.20
C ASP A 256 -14.48 23.07 30.67
N VAL A 257 -14.57 22.94 29.36
CA VAL A 257 -14.75 21.67 28.65
C VAL A 257 -13.40 21.23 28.13
N THR A 258 -12.93 20.06 28.57
CA THR A 258 -11.74 19.41 28.02
C THR A 258 -12.17 18.24 27.15
N ILE A 259 -11.65 18.19 25.93
CA ILE A 259 -11.76 17.04 25.02
C ILE A 259 -10.38 16.41 24.90
N GLU A 260 -10.28 15.13 25.25
CA GLU A 260 -9.11 14.29 24.98
C GLU A 260 -9.44 13.33 23.82
N PHE A 261 -8.56 13.29 22.83
CA PHE A 261 -8.66 12.42 21.66
C PHE A 261 -7.81 11.15 21.88
N ASP A 262 -8.15 10.05 21.21
CA ASP A 262 -7.44 8.76 21.33
C ASP A 262 -5.92 8.83 21.07
N ASN A 263 -5.48 9.76 20.22
CA ASN A 263 -4.05 9.97 19.95
C ASN A 263 -3.31 10.76 21.05
N GLY A 264 -4.00 11.12 22.14
CA GLY A 264 -3.51 11.97 23.22
C GLY A 264 -3.56 13.46 22.93
N GLY A 265 -4.16 13.89 21.82
CA GLY A 265 -4.46 15.30 21.55
C GLY A 265 -5.46 15.82 22.58
N THR A 266 -5.30 17.06 23.03
CA THR A 266 -6.23 17.68 23.99
C THR A 266 -6.63 19.09 23.55
N CYS A 267 -7.87 19.46 23.85
CA CYS A 267 -8.44 20.77 23.58
C CYS A 267 -9.27 21.22 24.78
N VAL A 268 -9.13 22.49 25.18
CA VAL A 268 -9.87 23.07 26.32
C VAL A 268 -10.57 24.34 25.87
N GLU A 269 -11.86 24.44 26.13
CA GLU A 269 -12.70 25.62 25.84
C GLU A 269 -13.54 26.01 27.05
N SER A 270 -13.65 27.30 27.33
CA SER A 270 -14.52 27.81 28.40
C SER A 270 -15.89 28.19 27.83
N LEU A 271 -16.97 27.66 28.42
CA LEU A 271 -18.34 27.89 27.98
C LEU A 271 -19.14 28.71 28.99
N ASP A 272 -19.90 29.67 28.47
CA ASP A 272 -20.99 30.36 29.18
C ASP A 272 -22.33 29.64 28.87
N PRO A 273 -23.41 29.88 29.64
CA PRO A 273 -24.73 29.33 29.34
C PRO A 273 -25.24 29.71 27.94
N GLY A 274 -25.53 28.70 27.11
CA GLY A 274 -26.02 28.88 25.75
C GLY A 274 -24.94 29.24 24.74
N SER A 275 -23.66 29.04 25.06
CA SER A 275 -22.55 29.22 24.12
C SER A 275 -22.16 27.91 23.42
N GLU A 276 -21.59 28.06 22.24
CA GLU A 276 -21.03 26.97 21.44
C GLU A 276 -19.50 26.97 21.55
N GLY A 277 -18.89 25.79 21.45
CA GLY A 277 -17.46 25.57 21.37
C GLY A 277 -17.10 24.58 20.27
N ARG A 278 -15.83 24.60 19.85
CA ARG A 278 -15.33 23.72 18.81
C ARG A 278 -13.88 23.33 19.09
N CYS A 279 -13.64 22.02 19.13
CA CYS A 279 -12.31 21.44 19.20
C CYS A 279 -11.97 20.74 17.89
N THR A 280 -10.69 20.82 17.49
CA THR A 280 -10.16 20.10 16.34
C THR A 280 -8.86 19.39 16.69
N ASN A 281 -8.68 18.18 16.16
CA ASN A 281 -7.45 17.40 16.30
C ASN A 281 -6.94 17.00 14.92
N GLU A 282 -5.70 17.37 14.61
CA GLU A 282 -5.05 16.97 13.36
C GLU A 282 -4.26 15.68 13.61
N ILE A 283 -4.64 14.61 12.91
CA ILE A 283 -3.96 13.33 12.93
C ILE A 283 -3.12 13.23 11.66
N SER A 284 -1.80 13.38 11.81
CA SER A 284 -0.86 13.16 10.72
C SER A 284 -0.98 11.73 10.21
N ARG A 285 -1.16 11.58 8.89
CA ARG A 285 -1.06 10.29 8.21
C ARG A 285 0.34 10.15 7.62
N SER A 286 0.86 8.93 7.65
CA SER A 286 2.06 8.54 6.92
C SER A 286 1.76 7.24 6.19
N ALA A 287 2.20 7.12 4.94
CA ALA A 287 2.22 5.82 4.30
C ALA A 287 3.24 4.91 4.99
N ASP A 288 2.88 3.63 5.10
CA ASP A 288 3.80 2.60 5.54
C ASP A 288 4.37 1.91 4.30
N PHE A 289 5.67 2.07 4.10
CA PHE A 289 6.35 1.47 2.96
C PHE A 289 7.11 0.24 3.43
N ASP A 290 6.77 -0.92 2.86
CA ASP A 290 7.54 -2.14 3.11
C ASP A 290 8.89 -2.08 2.39
N ALA A 291 9.84 -1.36 2.99
CA ALA A 291 11.22 -1.29 2.55
C ALA A 291 11.99 -2.61 2.80
N SER A 292 11.35 -3.63 3.39
CA SER A 292 11.96 -4.95 3.61
C SER A 292 11.78 -5.88 2.41
N ALA A 293 10.90 -5.53 1.47
CA ALA A 293 10.71 -6.25 0.23
C ALA A 293 12.05 -6.35 -0.55
N PRO A 294 12.42 -7.54 -1.05
CA PRO A 294 13.76 -7.79 -1.60
C PRO A 294 14.06 -7.03 -2.90
N PHE A 295 13.03 -6.53 -3.58
CA PHE A 295 13.09 -5.77 -4.84
C PHE A 295 13.00 -4.26 -4.67
N VAL A 296 12.88 -3.78 -3.42
CA VAL A 296 12.82 -2.35 -3.10
C VAL A 296 14.17 -1.92 -2.51
N GLU A 297 14.83 -0.96 -3.16
CA GLU A 297 16.02 -0.30 -2.60
C GLU A 297 15.65 1.09 -2.09
N HIS A 298 15.68 1.28 -0.76
CA HIS A 298 15.49 2.61 -0.14
C HIS A 298 16.83 3.33 0.02
N LYS A 299 16.99 4.47 -0.68
CA LYS A 299 18.18 5.32 -0.57
C LYS A 299 17.96 6.40 0.49
N ARG A 300 18.38 6.12 1.73
CA ARG A 300 18.34 7.05 2.89
C ARG A 300 18.96 8.44 2.67
N THR A 301 19.80 8.64 1.66
CA THR A 301 20.36 9.96 1.36
C THR A 301 19.39 10.87 0.63
N THR A 302 18.49 10.28 -0.16
CA THR A 302 17.51 10.98 -0.98
C THR A 302 16.08 10.63 -0.58
N GLU A 303 15.88 9.71 0.36
CA GLU A 303 14.60 9.15 0.79
C GLU A 303 13.76 8.53 -0.36
N MET A 304 14.39 8.26 -1.51
CA MET A 304 13.74 7.67 -2.67
C MET A 304 13.72 6.14 -2.59
N TYR A 305 12.66 5.55 -3.15
CA TYR A 305 12.55 4.12 -3.39
C TYR A 305 12.89 3.81 -4.85
N HIS A 306 13.73 2.80 -5.06
CA HIS A 306 14.08 2.31 -6.38
C HIS A 306 13.58 0.89 -6.57
N VAL A 307 12.95 0.63 -7.71
CA VAL A 307 12.47 -0.70 -8.13
C VAL A 307 12.88 -0.95 -9.57
N THR A 308 13.35 -2.15 -9.87
CA THR A 308 13.63 -2.55 -11.25
C THR A 308 12.49 -3.39 -11.80
N LEU A 309 11.74 -2.82 -12.74
CA LEU A 309 10.63 -3.48 -13.41
C LEU A 309 11.10 -4.10 -14.73
N VAL A 310 10.56 -5.26 -15.05
CA VAL A 310 10.82 -5.95 -16.31
C VAL A 310 9.50 -6.34 -16.96
N VAL A 311 9.36 -6.02 -18.24
CA VAL A 311 8.31 -6.55 -19.11
C VAL A 311 8.98 -7.47 -20.10
N VAL A 312 8.41 -8.66 -20.23
CA VAL A 312 8.89 -9.70 -21.12
C VAL A 312 7.86 -10.09 -22.14
#